data_AF-A0A4W5PP86-F1
#
_entry.id   AF-A0A4W5PP86-F1
#
_cell.length_a   1.000
_cell.length_b   1.000
_cell.length_c   1.000
_cell.angle_alpha   90.00
_cell.angle_beta   90.00
_cell.angle_gamma   90.00
#
_symmetry.space_group_name_H-M   'P 1'
#
loop_
_entity.id
_entity.type
_entity.pdbx_description
1 polymer ?
#
loop_
_entity_poly.entity_id
_entity_poly.type
_entity_poly.pdbx_seq_one_letter_code
_entity_poly.pdbx_strand_id
1 'polypeptide(L)'
;MRPGDRIVLADDSNEDWWKGVIEDRIGFFPAAFAHQVKAGDRVFRCHRTFIGCKEQGQITLKEGQICVSGEDEHSGFIRVASGKKRGYVPCDVLENI
;
A
#
# COMPACT_ATOMS: atom_id res chain seq x y z
N MET A 1 1.58 -13.83 6.24
CA MET A 1 1.38 -12.51 5.63
C MET A 1 0.25 -11.79 6.33
N ARG A 2 0.52 -10.59 6.83
CA ARG A 2 -0.43 -9.61 7.37
C ARG A 2 -0.28 -8.30 6.57
N PRO A 3 -1.30 -7.41 6.56
CA PRO A 3 -1.17 -6.12 5.91
C PRO A 3 0.00 -5.31 6.49
N GLY A 4 0.93 -4.91 5.62
CA GLY A 4 2.14 -4.16 6.00
C GLY A 4 3.41 -5.01 6.10
N ASP A 5 3.31 -6.35 6.04
CA ASP A 5 4.50 -7.21 5.98
C ASP A 5 5.37 -6.85 4.77
N ARG A 6 6.68 -6.73 4.98
CA ARG A 6 7.67 -6.61 3.89
C ARG A 6 8.04 -8.01 3.41
N ILE A 7 7.89 -8.23 2.10
CA ILE A 7 8.17 -9.51 1.46
C ILE A 7 9.40 -9.33 0.56
N VAL A 8 10.42 -10.16 0.76
CA VAL A 8 11.50 -10.31 -0.21
C VAL A 8 11.04 -11.31 -1.25
N LEU A 9 10.93 -10.86 -2.50
CA LEU A 9 10.49 -11.70 -3.61
C LEU A 9 11.57 -12.72 -3.97
N ALA A 10 11.21 -14.00 -4.05
CA ALA A 10 12.12 -15.09 -4.37
C ALA A 10 11.84 -15.68 -5.76
N ASP A 11 10.58 -15.72 -6.20
CA ASP A 11 10.17 -16.17 -7.53
C ASP A 11 8.81 -15.53 -7.92
N ASP A 12 8.76 -14.86 -9.06
CA ASP A 12 7.58 -14.21 -9.64
C ASP A 12 7.22 -14.73 -11.04
N SER A 13 7.73 -15.91 -11.42
CA SER A 13 7.53 -16.51 -12.74
C SER A 13 6.07 -16.88 -13.05
N ASN A 14 5.20 -16.95 -12.03
CA ASN A 14 3.76 -17.18 -12.18
C ASN A 14 2.98 -15.90 -11.84
N GLU A 15 2.03 -15.51 -12.68
CA GLU A 15 1.31 -14.24 -12.55
C GLU A 15 0.35 -14.17 -11.35
N ASP A 16 -0.14 -15.32 -10.87
CA ASP A 16 -1.13 -15.39 -9.80
C ASP A 16 -0.50 -15.68 -8.43
N TRP A 17 0.59 -16.45 -8.40
CA TRP A 17 1.23 -16.93 -7.18
C TRP A 17 2.73 -16.69 -7.19
N TRP A 18 3.19 -15.85 -6.27
CA TRP A 18 4.61 -15.57 -6.08
C TRP A 18 5.16 -16.32 -4.90
N LYS A 19 6.45 -16.63 -4.94
CA LYS A 19 7.21 -17.13 -3.80
C LYS A 19 7.96 -15.98 -3.15
N GLY A 20 7.87 -15.87 -1.84
CA GLY A 20 8.59 -14.84 -1.10
C GLY A 20 8.98 -15.26 0.30
N VAL A 21 9.79 -14.42 0.90
CA VAL A 21 10.33 -14.58 2.24
C VAL A 21 9.83 -13.43 3.13
N ILE A 22 9.26 -13.79 4.27
CA ILE A 22 8.88 -12.85 5.35
C ILE A 22 9.61 -13.32 6.60
N GLU A 23 10.55 -12.50 7.09
CA GLU A 23 11.47 -12.88 8.17
C GLU A 23 12.19 -14.18 7.79
N ASP A 24 12.00 -15.27 8.54
CA ASP A 24 12.64 -16.57 8.29
C ASP A 24 11.71 -17.56 7.57
N ARG A 25 10.51 -17.14 7.14
CA ARG A 25 9.51 -18.00 6.50
C ARG A 25 9.47 -17.80 5.00
N ILE A 26 9.60 -18.90 4.26
CA ILE A 26 9.45 -18.94 2.81
C ILE A 26 8.13 -19.64 2.42
N GLY A 27 7.42 -19.10 1.43
CA GLY A 27 6.18 -19.70 0.95
C GLY A 27 5.60 -18.98 -0.26
N PHE A 28 4.46 -19.51 -0.74
CA PHE A 28 3.72 -18.91 -1.83
C PHE A 28 2.60 -18.01 -1.31
N PHE A 29 2.33 -16.92 -2.03
CA PHE A 29 1.24 -15.99 -1.74
C PHE A 29 0.64 -15.44 -3.04
N PRO A 30 -0.63 -15.01 -3.05
CA PRO A 30 -1.23 -14.44 -4.24
C PRO A 30 -0.57 -13.10 -4.62
N ALA A 31 -0.15 -12.95 -5.88
CA ALA A 31 0.49 -11.73 -6.38
C ALA A 31 -0.38 -10.49 -6.14
N ALA A 32 -1.71 -10.64 -6.27
CA ALA A 32 -2.69 -9.56 -6.08
C ALA A 32 -2.74 -8.98 -4.65
N PHE A 33 -2.13 -9.64 -3.66
CA PHE A 33 -2.13 -9.22 -2.25
C PHE A 33 -0.89 -8.41 -1.88
N ALA A 34 0.08 -8.31 -2.80
CA ALA A 34 1.28 -7.51 -2.64
C ALA A 34 1.23 -6.23 -3.49
N HIS A 35 2.00 -5.23 -3.05
CA HIS A 35 2.28 -4.03 -3.82
C HIS A 35 3.78 -3.86 -3.88
N GLN A 36 4.33 -3.66 -5.08
CA GLN A 36 5.76 -3.44 -5.23
C GLN A 36 6.11 -2.04 -4.72
N VAL A 37 7.03 -1.98 -3.75
CA VAL A 37 7.52 -0.74 -3.16
C VAL A 37 8.85 -0.38 -3.82
N LYS A 38 8.98 0.84 -4.34
CA LYS A 38 10.21 1.35 -4.95
C LYS A 38 11.08 2.04 -3.91
N ALA A 39 12.36 2.23 -4.24
CA ALA A 39 13.24 3.06 -3.43
C ALA A 39 12.66 4.48 -3.31
N GLY A 40 12.50 4.97 -2.07
CA GLY A 40 11.89 6.27 -1.78
C GLY A 40 10.38 6.22 -1.49
N ASP A 41 9.70 5.11 -1.75
CA ASP A 41 8.29 4.97 -1.37
C ASP A 41 8.15 4.84 0.16
N ARG A 42 7.16 5.54 0.69
CA ARG A 42 6.67 5.40 2.06
C ARG A 42 5.45 4.48 2.07
N VAL A 43 5.40 3.57 3.04
CA VAL A 43 4.25 2.70 3.28
C VAL A 43 3.45 3.27 4.44
N PHE A 44 2.14 3.32 4.28
CA PHE A 44 1.23 3.83 5.29
C PHE A 44 0.12 2.84 5.59
N ARG A 45 -0.31 2.84 6.85
CA ARG A 45 -1.58 2.26 7.29
C ARG A 45 -2.59 3.37 7.51
N CYS A 46 -3.81 3.18 7.02
CA CYS A 46 -4.91 4.08 7.31
C CYS A 46 -5.44 3.80 8.73
N HIS A 47 -5.30 4.72 9.68
CA HIS A 47 -5.72 4.49 11.07
C HIS A 47 -7.20 4.83 11.34
N ARG A 48 -7.89 5.44 10.36
CA ARG A 48 -9.34 5.70 10.40
C ARG A 48 -9.91 5.71 8.99
N THR A 49 -11.19 5.36 8.83
CA THR A 49 -11.82 5.36 7.50
C THR A 49 -11.97 6.78 6.95
N PHE A 50 -11.44 7.01 5.74
CA PHE A 50 -11.61 8.23 4.96
C PHE A 50 -12.45 7.95 3.70
N ILE A 51 -13.47 8.77 3.46
CA ILE A 51 -14.35 8.69 2.29
C ILE A 51 -13.99 9.83 1.34
N GLY A 52 -13.18 9.56 0.32
CA GLY A 52 -12.73 10.56 -0.64
C GLY A 52 -13.80 11.01 -1.65
N CYS A 53 -13.74 12.28 -2.04
CA CYS A 53 -14.47 12.86 -3.16
C CYS A 53 -13.77 12.59 -4.50
N LYS A 54 -14.39 11.78 -5.38
CA LYS A 54 -13.81 11.43 -6.70
C LYS A 54 -13.59 12.64 -7.61
N GLU A 55 -14.46 13.65 -7.53
CA GLU A 55 -14.34 14.89 -8.34
C GLU A 55 -13.08 15.69 -7.99
N GLN A 56 -12.60 15.55 -6.75
CA GLN A 56 -11.35 16.16 -6.27
C GLN A 56 -10.15 15.21 -6.40
N GLY A 57 -10.30 14.06 -7.09
CA GLY A 57 -9.25 13.05 -7.23
C GLY A 57 -8.89 12.31 -5.93
N GLN A 58 -9.75 12.37 -4.92
CA GLN A 58 -9.56 11.66 -3.65
C GLN A 58 -10.06 10.22 -3.75
N ILE A 59 -9.50 9.33 -2.94
CA ILE A 59 -9.92 7.93 -2.86
C ILE A 59 -10.40 7.56 -1.46
N THR A 60 -11.29 6.58 -1.38
CA THR A 60 -11.71 5.97 -0.12
C THR A 60 -10.64 5.00 0.38
N LEU A 61 -10.17 5.19 1.61
CA LEU A 61 -9.38 4.22 2.37
C LEU A 61 -10.13 3.85 3.64
N LYS A 62 -10.33 2.56 3.85
CA LYS A 62 -10.86 2.02 5.10
C LYS A 62 -9.76 1.89 6.14
N GLU A 63 -10.14 1.92 7.40
CA GLU A 63 -9.25 1.62 8.52
C GLU A 63 -8.53 0.28 8.31
N GLY A 64 -7.22 0.27 8.60
CA GLY A 64 -6.33 -0.88 8.42
C GLY A 64 -5.82 -1.09 6.99
N GLN A 65 -6.35 -0.39 5.98
CA GLN A 65 -5.84 -0.51 4.61
C GLN A 65 -4.42 0.03 4.49
N ILE A 66 -3.62 -0.63 3.64
CA ILE A 66 -2.25 -0.25 3.33
C ILE A 66 -2.23 0.53 2.02
N CYS A 67 -1.51 1.63 2.01
CA CYS A 67 -1.23 2.40 0.82
C CYS A 67 0.25 2.81 0.77
N VAL A 68 0.71 3.20 -0.41
CA VAL A 68 2.10 3.60 -0.64
C VAL A 68 2.15 4.96 -1.34
N SER A 69 3.19 5.74 -1.07
CA SER A 69 3.44 6.98 -1.81
C SER A 69 4.94 7.28 -1.87
N GLY A 70 5.42 7.60 -3.07
CA GLY A 70 6.73 8.21 -3.31
C GLY A 70 6.65 9.72 -3.54
N GLU A 71 5.47 10.32 -3.35
CA GLU A 71 5.26 11.77 -3.47
C GLU A 71 5.27 12.41 -2.08
N ASP A 72 5.58 13.71 -2.02
CA ASP A 72 5.48 14.49 -0.79
C ASP A 72 4.07 15.02 -0.55
N GLU A 73 3.78 15.30 0.72
CA GLU A 73 2.54 15.97 1.10
C GLU A 73 2.46 17.34 0.40
N HIS A 74 1.26 17.65 -0.10
CA HIS A 74 0.89 18.99 -0.50
C HIS A 74 -0.44 19.40 0.14
N SER A 75 -0.43 20.49 0.92
CA SER A 75 -1.62 21.08 1.54
C SER A 75 -2.40 20.10 2.44
N GLY A 76 -1.71 19.29 3.25
CA GLY A 76 -2.33 18.31 4.14
C GLY A 76 -2.79 17.02 3.46
N PHE A 77 -2.67 16.92 2.13
CA PHE A 77 -3.01 15.73 1.36
C PHE A 77 -1.76 15.10 0.76
N ILE A 78 -1.78 13.79 0.59
CA ILE A 78 -0.75 13.04 -0.11
C ILE A 78 -1.40 12.13 -1.15
N ARG A 79 -0.76 12.00 -2.31
CA ARG A 79 -1.21 11.09 -3.35
C ARG A 79 -0.68 9.70 -3.07
N VAL A 80 -1.58 8.74 -2.87
CA VAL A 80 -1.21 7.36 -2.53
C VAL A 80 -1.76 6.36 -3.55
N ALA A 81 -1.12 5.20 -3.62
CA ALA A 81 -1.62 4.02 -4.31
C ALA A 81 -2.05 2.95 -3.29
N SER A 82 -3.23 2.37 -3.49
CA SER A 82 -3.74 1.24 -2.70
C SER A 82 -4.26 0.17 -3.66
N GLY A 83 -3.45 -0.86 -3.93
CA GLY A 83 -3.71 -1.82 -4.99
C GLY A 83 -3.80 -1.12 -6.35
N LYS A 84 -4.94 -1.26 -7.04
CA LYS A 84 -5.19 -0.63 -8.35
C LYS A 84 -5.68 0.82 -8.26
N LYS A 85 -6.02 1.32 -7.07
CA LYS A 85 -6.54 2.69 -6.88
C LYS A 85 -5.41 3.67 -6.62
N ARG A 86 -5.52 4.88 -7.15
CA ARG A 86 -4.61 6.00 -6.89
C ARG A 86 -5.41 7.27 -6.67
N GLY A 87 -4.99 8.11 -5.73
CA GLY A 87 -5.60 9.40 -5.49
C GLY A 87 -5.16 10.02 -4.17
N TYR A 88 -5.74 11.17 -3.85
CA TYR A 88 -5.39 11.93 -2.66
C TYR A 88 -6.12 11.43 -1.42
N VAL A 89 -5.41 11.46 -0.29
CA VAL A 89 -5.97 11.24 1.04
C VAL A 89 -5.32 12.22 2.03
N PRO A 90 -6.01 12.61 3.11
CA PRO A 90 -5.42 13.42 4.17
C PRO A 90 -4.24 12.71 4.84
N CYS A 91 -3.19 13.44 5.18
CA CYS A 91 -2.07 12.85 5.94
C CYS A 91 -2.48 12.47 7.36
N ASP A 92 -3.46 13.18 7.93
CA ASP A 92 -3.97 12.94 9.28
C ASP A 92 -4.79 11.65 9.43
N VAL A 93 -5.00 10.87 8.36
CA VAL A 93 -5.60 9.52 8.43
C VAL A 93 -4.54 8.41 8.29
N LEU A 94 -3.27 8.78 8.06
CA LEU A 94 -2.19 7.85 7.75
C LEU A 94 -1.21 7.71 8.92
N GLU A 95 -0.72 6.49 9.11
CA GLU A 95 0.37 6.13 10.02
C GLU A 95 1.49 5.52 9.17
N ASN A 96 2.73 6.00 9.31
CA ASN A 96 3.89 5.46 8.60
C ASN A 96 4.33 4.13 9.24
N ILE A 97 4.56 3.09 8.43
CA ILE A 97 4.92 1.74 8.89
C ILE A 97 6.12 1.13 8.16
#